data_AF-A0A3R7M0J5-F1
#
_entry.id   AF-A0A3R7M0J5-F1
#
_cell.length_a   1.000
_cell.length_b   1.000
_cell.length_c   1.000
_cell.angle_alpha   90.00
_cell.angle_beta   90.00
_cell.angle_gamma   90.00
#
_symmetry.space_group_name_H-M   'P 1'
#
loop_
_entity.id
_entity.type
_entity.pdbx_description
1 polymer ?
#
loop_
_entity_poly.entity_id
_entity_poly.type
_entity_poly.pdbx_seq_one_letter_code
_entity_poly.pdbx_strand_id
1 'polypeptide(L)'
;MASVSYLLHQLLHYDATKLHVVVYCFGRDFTYLFDKSTRTVTEYRGGSDIRGAVRKLDGSGMKGYIIIDMARQFNEPSNDVVPSPEWGIIMLSSPNENNFRAWKKHAGAIKTIMNCPDENNVKAMCAWETRNTTEEEQAKYWRRMHMHMDDVGPIPRCIFRFNEYKDRVEEIKEILAGIDVSNAVHYGMIGGMEECPSNDASHKLVKVVRLVTQRGLEAFVNLPVCFSLGSKLFARLLEVGEENDIIFRLLKYR
;
A
#
# COMPACT_ATOMS: atom_id res chain seq x y z
N MET A 1 1.48 5.71 -0.02
CA MET A 1 1.67 6.85 0.91
C MET A 1 0.37 7.43 1.47
N ALA A 2 -0.82 7.21 0.90
CA ALA A 2 -2.06 7.75 1.47
C ALA A 2 -2.66 6.93 2.64
N SER A 3 -2.40 5.62 2.69
CA SER A 3 -2.98 4.72 3.71
C SER A 3 -2.39 4.95 5.11
N VAL A 4 -1.09 5.25 5.19
CA VAL A 4 -0.37 5.44 6.46
C VAL A 4 -0.78 6.74 7.15
N SER A 5 -0.82 7.84 6.39
CA SER A 5 -1.27 9.13 6.89
C SER A 5 -2.74 9.12 7.28
N TYR A 6 -3.60 8.41 6.52
CA TYR A 6 -4.99 8.20 6.90
C TYR A 6 -5.12 7.42 8.20
N LEU A 7 -4.38 6.32 8.38
CA LEU A 7 -4.38 5.55 9.62
C LEU A 7 -3.92 6.39 10.81
N LEU A 8 -2.81 7.12 10.66
CA LEU A 8 -2.31 8.04 11.67
C LEU A 8 -3.39 9.08 12.02
N HIS A 9 -4.01 9.68 11.02
CA HIS A 9 -5.11 10.63 11.21
C HIS A 9 -6.28 10.00 12.01
N GLN A 10 -6.72 8.79 11.64
CA GLN A 10 -7.79 8.08 12.35
C GLN A 10 -7.43 7.82 13.82
N LEU A 11 -6.21 7.37 14.12
CA LEU A 11 -5.76 7.13 15.49
C LEU A 11 -5.68 8.43 16.30
N LEU A 12 -5.21 9.52 15.69
CA LEU A 12 -5.14 10.83 16.34
C LEU A 12 -6.52 11.43 16.64
N HIS A 13 -7.54 11.13 15.82
CA HIS A 13 -8.92 11.59 16.01
C HIS A 13 -9.81 10.61 16.79
N TYR A 14 -9.30 9.42 17.12
CA TYR A 14 -10.02 8.47 17.95
C TYR A 14 -10.28 9.03 19.36
N ASP A 15 -11.22 8.44 20.09
CA ASP A 15 -11.54 8.82 21.47
C ASP A 15 -10.28 8.83 22.37
N ALA A 16 -9.92 10.01 22.88
CA ALA A 16 -8.73 10.24 23.70
C ALA A 16 -8.81 9.57 25.09
N THR A 17 -10.00 9.19 25.55
CA THR A 17 -10.19 8.43 26.81
C THR A 17 -9.93 6.93 26.63
N LYS A 18 -9.96 6.44 25.38
CA LYS A 18 -9.72 5.04 25.02
C LYS A 18 -8.34 4.82 24.46
N LEU A 19 -7.81 5.81 23.73
CA LEU A 19 -6.48 5.80 23.13
C LEU A 19 -5.77 7.11 23.46
N HIS A 20 -4.79 7.02 24.35
CA HIS A 20 -4.08 8.16 24.92
C HIS A 20 -2.85 8.54 24.10
N VAL A 21 -2.14 7.55 23.55
CA VAL A 21 -0.85 7.77 22.87
C VAL A 21 -0.84 7.14 21.49
N VAL A 22 -0.29 7.85 20.51
CA VAL A 22 0.03 7.28 19.19
C VAL A 22 1.52 7.48 18.93
N VAL A 23 2.22 6.41 18.57
CA VAL A 23 3.63 6.47 18.18
C VAL A 23 3.72 6.22 16.68
N TYR A 24 4.40 7.09 15.96
CA TYR A 24 4.66 6.97 14.53
C TYR A 24 6.15 6.89 14.26
N CYS A 25 6.64 5.73 13.87
CA CYS A 25 8.03 5.51 13.47
C CYS A 25 8.12 5.61 11.95
N PHE A 26 8.95 6.51 11.44
CA PHE A 26 9.23 6.64 10.01
C PHE A 26 10.69 6.28 9.74
N GLY A 27 10.90 5.11 9.13
CA GLY A 27 12.22 4.50 9.00
C GLY A 27 12.86 4.23 10.37
N ARG A 28 14.19 4.31 10.44
CA ARG A 28 14.96 4.12 11.68
C ARG A 28 15.26 5.42 12.43
N ASP A 29 15.12 6.55 11.75
CA ASP A 29 15.72 7.81 12.18
C ASP A 29 14.73 8.71 12.91
N PHE A 30 13.44 8.62 12.56
CA PHE A 30 12.41 9.51 13.07
C PHE A 30 11.31 8.73 13.78
N THR A 31 11.07 9.09 15.03
CA THR A 31 9.91 8.59 15.78
C THR A 31 9.17 9.75 16.43
N TYR A 32 7.87 9.79 16.24
CA TYR A 32 6.99 10.83 16.79
C TYR A 32 6.05 10.20 17.80
N LEU A 33 6.03 10.73 19.01
CA LEU A 33 5.09 10.35 20.06
C LEU A 33 4.05 11.45 20.20
N PHE A 34 2.80 11.12 19.89
CA PHE A 34 1.65 11.99 20.04
C PHE A 34 0.92 11.63 21.34
N ASP A 35 0.98 12.51 22.33
CA ASP A 35 0.15 12.41 23.53
C ASP A 35 -1.15 13.18 23.29
N LYS A 36 -2.25 12.44 23.19
CA LYS A 36 -3.58 13.00 22.92
C LYS A 36 -4.22 13.60 24.16
N SER A 37 -3.81 13.19 25.35
CA SER A 37 -4.28 13.74 26.62
C SER A 37 -3.73 15.15 26.83
N THR A 38 -2.45 15.36 26.56
CA THR A 38 -1.80 16.68 26.68
C THR A 38 -1.77 17.46 25.36
N ARG A 39 -2.16 16.84 24.23
CA ARG A 39 -2.10 17.40 22.87
C ARG A 39 -0.69 17.84 22.47
N THR A 40 0.31 17.05 22.84
CA THR A 40 1.73 17.32 22.53
C THR A 40 2.29 16.30 21.55
N VAL A 41 3.35 16.70 20.83
CA VAL A 41 4.15 15.81 19.99
C VAL A 41 5.62 15.90 20.42
N THR A 42 6.25 14.74 20.62
CA THR A 42 7.68 14.63 20.93
C THR A 42 8.39 13.87 19.82
N GLU A 43 9.44 14.47 19.24
CA GLU A 43 10.31 13.82 18.26
C GLU A 43 11.48 13.13 18.99
N TYR A 44 11.68 11.86 18.66
CA TYR A 44 12.83 11.06 19.09
C TYR A 44 13.71 10.77 17.88
N ARG A 45 15.02 10.99 18.03
CA ARG A 45 16.04 10.68 17.03
C ARG A 45 16.92 9.55 17.52
N GLY A 46 17.03 8.48 16.75
CA GLY A 46 17.71 7.25 17.17
C GLY A 46 16.80 6.33 17.98
N GLY A 47 16.63 5.09 17.52
CA GLY A 47 15.59 4.16 18.01
C GLY A 47 15.71 3.66 19.47
N SER A 48 16.78 3.98 20.21
CA SER A 48 16.95 3.55 21.60
C SER A 48 16.01 4.26 22.59
N ASP A 49 15.68 5.53 22.32
CA ASP A 49 15.08 6.40 23.34
C ASP A 49 13.56 6.23 23.45
N ILE A 50 12.90 5.83 22.36
CA ILE A 50 11.45 5.64 22.33
C ILE A 50 10.99 4.43 23.15
N ARG A 51 11.77 3.35 23.20
CA ARG A 51 11.36 2.13 23.92
C ARG A 51 11.13 2.40 25.41
N GLY A 52 12.05 3.13 26.03
CA GLY A 52 11.94 3.52 27.43
C GLY A 52 10.72 4.41 27.67
N ALA A 53 10.43 5.33 26.75
CA ALA A 53 9.24 6.18 26.83
C ALA A 53 7.94 5.36 26.74
N VAL A 54 7.83 4.46 25.75
CA VAL A 54 6.63 3.62 25.59
C VAL A 54 6.41 2.73 26.81
N ARG A 55 7.46 2.08 27.33
CA ARG A 55 7.33 1.23 28.54
C ARG A 55 6.89 2.01 29.77
N LYS A 56 7.35 3.25 29.95
CA LYS A 56 6.93 4.11 31.06
C LYS A 56 5.47 4.51 30.95
N LEU A 57 5.01 4.84 29.74
CA LEU A 57 3.61 5.20 29.46
C LEU A 57 2.69 3.99 29.61
N ASP A 58 3.11 2.83 29.13
CA ASP A 58 2.39 1.58 29.30
C ASP A 58 2.27 1.21 30.79
N GLY A 59 3.38 1.28 31.53
CA GLY A 59 3.40 1.03 32.97
C GLY A 59 2.60 2.03 33.81
N SER A 60 2.25 3.20 33.28
CA SER A 60 1.32 4.14 33.94
C SER A 60 -0.15 3.85 33.64
N GLY A 61 -0.44 2.81 32.85
CA GLY A 61 -1.79 2.42 32.43
C GLY A 61 -2.30 3.17 31.20
N MET A 62 -1.45 3.95 30.52
CA MET A 62 -1.86 4.62 29.28
C MET A 62 -1.94 3.62 28.14
N LYS A 63 -3.11 3.58 27.51
CA LYS A 63 -3.35 2.84 26.27
C LYS A 63 -2.78 3.58 25.08
N GLY A 64 -1.98 2.90 24.26
CA GLY A 64 -1.42 3.48 23.05
C GLY A 64 -1.42 2.56 21.84
N TYR A 65 -1.02 3.13 20.71
CA TYR A 65 -0.93 2.43 19.43
C TYR A 65 0.33 2.85 18.69
N ILE A 66 0.97 1.91 18.00
CA ILE A 66 2.24 2.14 17.31
C ILE A 66 2.06 1.88 15.81
N ILE A 67 2.44 2.85 14.99
CA ILE A 67 2.57 2.72 13.55
C ILE A 67 4.05 2.72 13.20
N ILE A 68 4.51 1.71 12.46
CA ILE A 68 5.90 1.62 11.99
C ILE A 68 5.89 1.61 10.47
N ASP A 69 6.31 2.71 9.86
CA ASP A 69 6.45 2.87 8.41
C ASP A 69 7.90 2.65 7.97
N MET A 70 8.19 1.42 7.54
CA MET A 70 9.52 1.00 7.10
C MET A 70 9.68 1.31 5.62
N ALA A 71 10.18 2.51 5.31
CA ALA A 71 10.35 3.00 3.96
C ALA A 71 11.39 2.22 3.10
N ARG A 72 12.19 1.30 3.66
CA ARG A 72 13.23 0.54 2.93
C ARG A 72 13.20 -0.95 3.27
N GLN A 73 13.75 -1.77 2.36
CA GLN A 73 13.99 -3.19 2.62
C GLN A 73 14.92 -3.32 3.83
N PHE A 74 14.45 -3.96 4.89
CA PHE A 74 15.25 -4.30 6.05
C PHE A 74 14.96 -5.76 6.40
N ASN A 75 16.01 -6.52 6.71
CA ASN A 75 15.95 -7.90 7.18
C ASN A 75 15.39 -8.00 8.62
N GLU A 76 14.39 -7.21 8.96
CA GLU A 76 13.70 -7.25 10.25
C GLU A 76 12.35 -7.93 10.05
N PRO A 77 12.01 -8.81 10.99
CA PRO A 77 11.81 -8.40 12.37
C PRO A 77 13.03 -8.64 13.25
N SER A 78 13.39 -7.62 14.01
CA SER A 78 14.04 -7.89 15.29
C SER A 78 12.94 -8.19 16.31
N ASN A 79 13.10 -9.22 17.13
CA ASN A 79 12.19 -9.54 18.25
C ASN A 79 12.05 -8.38 19.26
N ASP A 80 12.93 -7.38 19.14
CA ASP A 80 13.02 -6.20 19.97
C ASP A 80 12.06 -5.07 19.59
N VAL A 81 11.23 -5.22 18.55
CA VAL A 81 10.36 -4.12 18.07
C VAL A 81 9.10 -3.93 18.92
N VAL A 82 8.68 -4.92 19.72
CA VAL A 82 7.46 -4.82 20.54
C VAL A 82 7.77 -4.10 21.86
N PRO A 83 7.45 -2.80 22.01
CA PRO A 83 7.87 -2.06 23.20
C PRO A 83 6.94 -2.30 24.39
N SER A 84 5.71 -2.80 24.12
CA SER A 84 4.66 -3.11 25.08
C SER A 84 3.85 -4.33 24.62
N PRO A 85 3.47 -5.25 25.53
CA PRO A 85 2.58 -6.37 25.22
C PRO A 85 1.10 -5.96 25.13
N GLU A 86 0.71 -4.78 25.61
CA GLU A 86 -0.69 -4.32 25.65
C GLU A 86 -1.07 -3.43 24.46
N TRP A 87 -0.09 -2.73 23.88
CA TRP A 87 -0.35 -1.77 22.81
C TRP A 87 -0.49 -2.45 21.45
N GLY A 88 -1.44 -1.97 20.65
CA GLY A 88 -1.60 -2.41 19.26
C GLY A 88 -0.48 -1.86 18.37
N ILE A 89 0.00 -2.68 17.43
CA ILE A 89 1.06 -2.29 16.49
C ILE A 89 0.58 -2.56 15.06
N ILE A 90 0.63 -1.54 14.21
CA ILE A 90 0.58 -1.69 12.75
C ILE A 90 1.95 -1.42 12.19
N MET A 91 2.48 -2.38 11.46
CA MET A 91 3.71 -2.20 10.70
C MET A 91 3.41 -2.22 9.21
N LEU A 92 4.08 -1.32 8.50
CA LEU A 92 3.99 -1.12 7.06
C LEU A 92 5.39 -1.39 6.52
N SER A 93 5.52 -2.46 5.76
CA SER A 93 6.76 -2.77 5.04
C SER A 93 6.60 -2.44 3.56
N SER A 94 7.72 -2.22 2.88
CA SER A 94 7.73 -2.29 1.42
C SER A 94 7.18 -3.65 0.95
N PRO A 95 6.59 -3.71 -0.27
CA PRO A 95 6.10 -4.94 -0.87
C PRO A 95 7.29 -5.82 -1.30
N ASN A 96 7.98 -6.38 -0.31
CA ASN A 96 9.09 -7.30 -0.49
C ASN A 96 8.68 -8.66 0.09
N GLU A 97 8.84 -9.72 -0.70
CA GLU A 97 8.40 -11.06 -0.34
C GLU A 97 9.12 -11.59 0.91
N ASN A 98 10.42 -11.31 1.05
CA ASN A 98 11.18 -11.74 2.23
C ASN A 98 10.69 -11.06 3.50
N ASN A 99 10.37 -9.75 3.42
CA ASN A 99 9.75 -9.04 4.54
C ASN A 99 8.44 -9.71 4.91
N PHE A 100 7.52 -9.90 3.95
CA PHE A 100 6.22 -10.50 4.21
C PHE A 100 6.34 -11.91 4.81
N ARG A 101 7.24 -12.75 4.26
CA ARG A 101 7.50 -14.11 4.74
C ARG A 101 8.08 -14.11 6.16
N ALA A 102 8.97 -13.18 6.48
CA ALA A 102 9.51 -13.02 7.82
C ALA A 102 8.41 -12.60 8.82
N TRP A 103 7.52 -11.69 8.43
CA TRP A 103 6.37 -11.27 9.25
C TRP A 103 5.35 -12.39 9.47
N LYS A 104 5.06 -13.20 8.45
CA LYS A 104 4.16 -14.35 8.59
C LYS A 104 4.63 -15.37 9.62
N LYS A 105 5.94 -15.41 9.91
CA LYS A 105 6.52 -16.29 10.94
C LYS A 105 6.39 -15.72 12.36
N HIS A 106 6.01 -14.45 12.54
CA HIS A 106 5.79 -13.90 13.88
C HIS A 106 4.51 -14.45 14.51
N ALA A 107 4.64 -14.93 15.75
CA ALA A 107 3.51 -15.33 16.57
C ALA A 107 2.56 -14.13 16.77
N GLY A 108 1.27 -14.33 16.48
CA GLY A 108 0.23 -13.31 16.67
C GLY A 108 0.00 -12.36 15.48
N ALA A 109 0.74 -12.50 14.37
CA ALA A 109 0.50 -11.68 13.18
C ALA A 109 -0.87 -12.01 12.55
N ILE A 110 -1.71 -10.98 12.38
CA ILE A 110 -3.00 -11.08 11.68
C ILE A 110 -2.82 -10.47 10.29
N LYS A 111 -3.15 -11.22 9.24
CA LYS A 111 -3.10 -10.74 7.86
C LYS A 111 -4.28 -9.80 7.62
N THR A 112 -3.98 -8.52 7.35
CA THR A 112 -4.96 -7.53 6.90
C THR A 112 -4.75 -7.25 5.42
N ILE A 113 -5.82 -7.34 4.63
CA ILE A 113 -5.80 -7.05 3.20
C ILE A 113 -6.55 -5.73 2.99
N MET A 114 -5.95 -4.81 2.25
CA MET A 114 -6.58 -3.54 1.89
C MET A 114 -6.58 -3.38 0.37
N ASN A 115 -7.66 -2.83 -0.17
CA ASN A 115 -7.72 -2.47 -1.58
C ASN A 115 -6.74 -1.33 -1.87
N CYS A 116 -6.12 -1.38 -3.06
CA CYS A 116 -5.47 -0.21 -3.61
C CYS A 116 -6.50 0.91 -3.88
N PRO A 117 -6.06 2.18 -3.95
CA PRO A 117 -6.95 3.27 -4.34
C PRO A 117 -7.69 2.96 -5.64
N ASP A 118 -8.94 3.40 -5.74
CA ASP A 118 -9.77 3.28 -6.92
C ASP A 118 -10.12 4.66 -7.52
N GLU A 119 -10.95 4.67 -8.56
CA GLU A 119 -11.41 5.88 -9.22
C GLU A 119 -12.05 6.89 -8.24
N ASN A 120 -12.88 6.41 -7.32
CA ASN A 120 -13.54 7.28 -6.34
C ASN A 120 -12.53 7.93 -5.40
N ASN A 121 -11.50 7.18 -4.99
CA ASN A 121 -10.41 7.74 -4.19
C ASN A 121 -9.66 8.84 -4.96
N VAL A 122 -9.33 8.61 -6.22
CA VAL A 122 -8.67 9.63 -7.06
C VAL A 122 -9.58 10.83 -7.27
N LYS A 123 -10.87 10.62 -7.54
CA LYS A 123 -11.86 11.69 -7.73
C LYS A 123 -11.98 12.56 -6.49
N ALA A 124 -12.00 11.96 -5.29
CA ALA A 124 -12.02 12.69 -4.03
C ALA A 124 -10.73 13.51 -3.84
N MET A 125 -9.56 12.96 -4.17
CA MET A 125 -8.29 13.69 -4.14
C MET A 125 -8.31 14.87 -5.12
N CYS A 126 -8.82 14.68 -6.34
CA CYS A 126 -8.99 15.76 -7.31
C CYS A 126 -9.87 16.89 -6.77
N ALA A 127 -11.04 16.56 -6.22
CA ALA A 127 -11.95 17.53 -5.65
C ALA A 127 -11.29 18.30 -4.49
N TRP A 128 -10.51 17.61 -3.65
CA TRP A 128 -9.80 18.24 -2.54
C TRP A 128 -8.68 19.18 -3.01
N GLU A 129 -7.83 18.74 -3.94
CA GLU A 129 -6.73 19.54 -4.52
C GLU A 129 -7.24 20.79 -5.21
N THR A 130 -8.39 20.69 -5.88
CA THR A 130 -8.99 21.77 -6.67
C THR A 130 -10.14 22.50 -5.96
N ARG A 131 -10.30 22.30 -4.63
CA ARG A 131 -11.43 22.81 -3.82
C ARG A 131 -11.67 24.32 -3.88
N ASN A 132 -10.63 25.10 -4.17
CA ASN A 132 -10.69 26.57 -4.25
C ASN A 132 -10.75 27.09 -5.69
N THR A 133 -10.96 26.22 -6.66
CA THR A 133 -11.01 26.55 -8.10
C THR A 133 -12.43 26.47 -8.63
N THR A 134 -12.65 27.00 -9.84
CA THR A 134 -13.96 26.98 -10.51
C THR A 134 -14.39 25.57 -10.91
N GLU A 135 -15.69 25.32 -11.04
CA GLU A 135 -16.21 24.01 -11.47
C GLU A 135 -15.61 23.55 -12.82
N GLU A 136 -15.36 24.49 -13.74
CA GLU A 136 -14.71 24.19 -15.02
C GLU A 136 -13.26 23.69 -14.86
N GLU A 137 -12.49 24.30 -13.96
CA GLU A 137 -11.12 23.89 -13.66
C GLU A 137 -11.10 22.53 -12.97
N GLN A 138 -12.01 22.29 -12.03
CA GLN A 138 -12.17 20.99 -11.38
C GLN A 138 -12.50 19.90 -12.42
N ALA A 139 -13.42 20.16 -13.34
CA ALA A 139 -13.79 19.23 -14.40
C ALA A 139 -12.62 18.94 -15.36
N LYS A 140 -11.87 19.98 -15.76
CA LYS A 140 -10.66 19.83 -16.61
C LYS A 140 -9.57 19.04 -15.89
N TYR A 141 -9.36 19.30 -14.60
CA TYR A 141 -8.39 18.59 -13.79
C TYR A 141 -8.75 17.11 -13.62
N TRP A 142 -10.03 16.82 -13.31
CA TRP A 142 -10.54 15.45 -13.22
C TRP A 142 -10.35 14.69 -14.53
N ARG A 143 -10.74 15.27 -15.67
CA ARG A 143 -10.54 14.63 -17.00
C ARG A 143 -9.09 14.25 -17.24
N ARG A 144 -8.14 15.12 -16.88
CA ARG A 144 -6.70 14.83 -17.01
C ARG A 144 -6.27 13.66 -16.12
N MET A 145 -6.68 13.65 -14.86
CA MET A 145 -6.33 12.58 -13.91
C MET A 145 -6.97 11.24 -14.28
N HIS A 146 -8.20 11.27 -14.81
CA HIS A 146 -8.87 10.09 -15.36
C HIS A 146 -8.07 9.50 -16.53
N MET A 147 -7.61 10.33 -17.47
CA MET A 147 -6.75 9.84 -18.56
C MET A 147 -5.45 9.20 -18.05
N HIS A 148 -4.78 9.83 -17.08
CA HIS A 148 -3.60 9.22 -16.47
C HIS A 148 -3.92 7.88 -15.79
N MET A 149 -5.07 7.79 -15.12
CA MET A 149 -5.54 6.53 -14.51
C MET A 149 -5.82 5.45 -15.55
N ASP A 150 -6.33 5.80 -16.72
CA ASP A 150 -6.52 4.82 -17.81
C ASP A 150 -5.18 4.25 -18.31
N ASP A 151 -4.11 5.05 -18.28
CA ASP A 151 -2.77 4.63 -18.74
C ASP A 151 -1.97 3.88 -17.68
N VAL A 152 -1.96 4.34 -16.43
CA VAL A 152 -1.07 3.82 -15.36
C VAL A 152 -1.81 3.35 -14.11
N GLY A 153 -3.14 3.39 -14.12
CA GLY A 153 -4.03 3.08 -13.00
C GLY A 153 -4.09 4.12 -11.90
N PRO A 154 -4.91 3.86 -10.87
CA PRO A 154 -5.19 4.80 -9.77
C PRO A 154 -4.04 4.81 -8.74
N ILE A 155 -2.81 5.06 -9.20
CA ILE A 155 -1.62 5.17 -8.35
C ILE A 155 -1.34 6.66 -8.13
N PRO A 156 -1.68 7.24 -6.96
CA PRO A 156 -1.60 8.69 -6.75
C PRO A 156 -0.23 9.29 -7.08
N ARG A 157 0.85 8.57 -6.72
CA ARG A 157 2.23 9.00 -7.00
C ARG A 157 2.53 9.14 -8.49
N CYS A 158 1.87 8.33 -9.33
CA CYS A 158 2.08 8.33 -10.77
C CYS A 158 1.12 9.27 -11.50
N ILE A 159 -0.10 9.50 -11.02
CA ILE A 159 -1.10 10.28 -11.77
C ILE A 159 -1.04 11.78 -11.50
N PHE A 160 -0.70 12.20 -10.28
CA PHE A 160 -0.80 13.63 -9.89
C PHE A 160 0.43 14.45 -10.28
N ARG A 161 1.54 13.82 -10.64
CA ARG A 161 2.77 14.51 -11.01
C ARG A 161 3.20 14.11 -12.41
N PHE A 162 3.41 15.11 -13.26
CA PHE A 162 3.56 14.90 -14.70
C PHE A 162 4.82 14.10 -15.07
N ASN A 163 5.95 14.35 -14.40
CA ASN A 163 7.18 13.63 -14.68
C ASN A 163 7.05 12.16 -14.25
N GLU A 164 6.55 11.91 -13.03
CA GLU A 164 6.31 10.57 -12.51
C GLU A 164 5.28 9.80 -13.34
N TYR A 165 4.28 10.49 -13.90
CA TYR A 165 3.36 9.93 -14.88
C TYR A 165 4.08 9.47 -16.14
N LYS A 166 4.87 10.36 -16.74
CA LYS A 166 5.59 10.10 -17.99
C LYS A 166 6.59 8.96 -17.82
N ASP A 167 7.37 8.98 -16.75
CA ASP A 167 8.33 7.94 -16.41
C ASP A 167 7.62 6.60 -16.23
N ARG A 168 6.45 6.60 -15.57
CA ARG A 168 5.65 5.39 -15.38
C ARG A 168 5.09 4.83 -16.68
N VAL A 169 4.64 5.69 -17.59
CA VAL A 169 4.16 5.27 -18.91
C VAL A 169 5.28 4.62 -19.70
N GLU A 170 6.48 5.20 -19.68
CA GLU A 170 7.63 4.64 -20.41
C GLU A 170 8.09 3.32 -19.80
N GLU A 171 8.19 3.24 -18.47
CA GLU A 171 8.52 2.01 -17.74
C GLU A 171 7.54 0.88 -18.10
N ILE A 172 6.24 1.17 -18.17
CA ILE A 172 5.23 0.16 -18.56
C ILE A 172 5.46 -0.32 -20.00
N LYS A 173 5.79 0.57 -20.94
CA LYS A 173 6.06 0.18 -22.33
C LYS A 173 7.29 -0.72 -22.42
N GLU A 174 8.37 -0.36 -21.74
CA GLU A 174 9.60 -1.15 -21.70
C GLU A 174 9.35 -2.54 -21.14
N ILE A 175 8.60 -2.63 -20.04
CA ILE A 175 8.22 -3.91 -19.43
C ILE A 175 7.44 -4.77 -20.43
N LEU A 176 6.40 -4.22 -21.06
CA LEU A 176 5.59 -4.95 -22.03
C LEU A 176 6.41 -5.41 -23.25
N ALA A 177 7.27 -4.53 -23.78
CA ALA A 177 8.14 -4.86 -24.90
C ALA A 177 9.16 -5.97 -24.56
N GLY A 178 9.64 -5.99 -23.31
CA GLY A 178 10.57 -7.00 -22.80
C GLY A 178 9.95 -8.35 -22.48
N ILE A 179 8.62 -8.52 -22.60
CA ILE A 179 7.99 -9.82 -22.42
C ILE A 179 8.34 -10.72 -23.60
N ASP A 180 8.85 -11.92 -23.28
CA ASP A 180 9.15 -13.00 -24.21
C ASP A 180 8.80 -14.36 -23.59
N VAL A 181 9.04 -15.44 -24.32
CA VAL A 181 8.75 -16.82 -23.88
C VAL A 181 9.47 -17.17 -22.56
N SER A 182 10.67 -16.65 -22.34
CA SER A 182 11.50 -17.02 -21.19
C SER A 182 11.00 -16.41 -19.87
N ASN A 183 10.28 -15.28 -19.92
CA ASN A 183 9.80 -14.57 -18.74
C ASN A 183 8.26 -14.49 -18.62
N ALA A 184 7.50 -14.93 -19.63
CA ALA A 184 6.04 -14.90 -19.64
C ALA A 184 5.40 -15.58 -18.40
N VAL A 185 6.00 -16.68 -17.93
CA VAL A 185 5.56 -17.43 -16.74
C VAL A 185 5.39 -16.54 -15.50
N HIS A 186 6.18 -15.48 -15.38
CA HIS A 186 6.13 -14.57 -14.24
C HIS A 186 4.88 -13.67 -14.18
N TYR A 187 4.11 -13.62 -15.28
CA TYR A 187 2.84 -12.90 -15.37
C TYR A 187 1.63 -13.83 -15.15
N GLY A 188 1.84 -15.14 -15.02
CA GLY A 188 0.79 -16.14 -14.78
C GLY A 188 0.04 -15.99 -13.45
N MET A 189 0.62 -15.26 -12.49
CA MET A 189 -0.02 -14.92 -11.20
C MET A 189 -1.20 -13.95 -11.33
N ILE A 190 -1.38 -13.33 -12.51
CA ILE A 190 -2.51 -12.43 -12.77
C ILE A 190 -3.81 -13.23 -12.79
N GLY A 191 -4.81 -12.71 -12.08
CA GLY A 191 -6.04 -13.44 -11.74
C GLY A 191 -5.83 -14.55 -10.70
N GLY A 192 -4.60 -14.73 -10.20
CA GLY A 192 -4.26 -15.65 -9.12
C GLY A 192 -4.32 -14.99 -7.74
N MET A 193 -4.26 -15.83 -6.70
CA MET A 193 -4.24 -15.44 -5.29
C MET A 193 -2.84 -15.57 -4.65
N GLU A 194 -1.83 -15.83 -5.47
CA GLU A 194 -0.43 -16.00 -5.05
C GLU A 194 0.24 -14.65 -4.80
N GLU A 195 1.26 -14.64 -3.95
CA GLU A 195 2.04 -13.43 -3.71
C GLU A 195 2.90 -13.13 -4.94
N CYS A 196 2.87 -11.87 -5.38
CA CYS A 196 3.66 -11.44 -6.51
C CYS A 196 5.14 -11.29 -6.12
N PRO A 197 6.09 -11.90 -6.87
CA PRO A 197 7.51 -11.76 -6.59
C PRO A 197 7.95 -10.29 -6.73
N SER A 198 8.53 -9.73 -5.66
CA SER A 198 8.92 -8.32 -5.62
C SER A 198 10.12 -7.96 -6.52
N ASN A 199 10.84 -8.97 -7.00
CA ASN A 199 12.01 -8.82 -7.87
C ASN A 199 11.67 -8.88 -9.37
N ASP A 200 10.41 -9.17 -9.71
CA ASP A 200 9.97 -9.28 -11.10
C ASP A 200 9.39 -7.96 -11.62
N ALA A 201 9.41 -7.70 -12.92
CA ALA A 201 8.67 -6.59 -13.51
C ALA A 201 7.15 -6.71 -13.34
N SER A 202 6.64 -7.94 -13.19
CA SER A 202 5.20 -8.23 -13.10
C SER A 202 4.48 -7.53 -11.94
N HIS A 203 5.16 -7.30 -10.79
CA HIS A 203 4.58 -6.56 -9.65
C HIS A 203 4.22 -5.10 -10.00
N LYS A 204 4.83 -4.55 -11.04
CA LYS A 204 4.55 -3.19 -11.52
C LYS A 204 3.27 -3.15 -12.34
N LEU A 205 2.77 -4.26 -12.88
CA LEU A 205 1.58 -4.24 -13.73
C LEU A 205 0.29 -4.64 -13.01
N VAL A 206 0.40 -5.07 -11.75
CA VAL A 206 -0.71 -5.62 -10.96
C VAL A 206 -1.05 -4.78 -9.73
N LYS A 207 -2.30 -4.91 -9.28
CA LYS A 207 -2.80 -4.42 -8.00
C LYS A 207 -3.49 -5.55 -7.25
N VAL A 208 -3.46 -5.46 -5.93
CA VAL A 208 -4.17 -6.37 -5.04
C VAL A 208 -5.62 -5.90 -4.92
N VAL A 209 -6.56 -6.81 -5.15
CA VAL A 209 -7.99 -6.61 -4.88
C VAL A 209 -8.42 -7.56 -3.78
N ARG A 210 -8.93 -7.00 -2.69
CA ARG A 210 -9.48 -7.71 -1.55
C ARG A 210 -10.76 -8.43 -1.97
N LEU A 211 -10.84 -9.70 -1.62
CA LEU A 211 -12.01 -10.54 -1.80
C LEU A 211 -12.51 -10.98 -0.43
N VAL A 212 -13.80 -10.83 -0.21
CA VAL A 212 -14.48 -11.41 0.96
C VAL A 212 -15.40 -12.49 0.43
N THR A 213 -15.09 -13.75 0.76
CA THR A 213 -15.92 -14.88 0.34
C THR A 213 -17.26 -14.87 1.09
N GLN A 214 -18.26 -15.58 0.56
CA GLN A 214 -19.58 -15.72 1.22
C GLN A 214 -19.50 -16.28 2.65
N ARG A 215 -18.41 -16.99 2.99
CA ARG A 215 -18.16 -17.54 4.33
C ARG A 215 -17.39 -16.58 5.25
N GLY A 216 -17.18 -15.33 4.83
CA GLY A 216 -16.43 -14.33 5.59
C GLY A 216 -14.91 -14.51 5.57
N LEU A 217 -14.38 -15.48 4.78
CA LEU A 217 -12.94 -15.61 4.60
C LEU A 217 -12.42 -14.49 3.71
N GLU A 218 -11.42 -13.77 4.20
CA GLU A 218 -10.72 -12.75 3.44
C GLU A 218 -9.58 -13.34 2.62
N ALA A 219 -9.57 -13.00 1.34
CA ALA A 219 -8.54 -13.35 0.38
C ALA A 219 -8.17 -12.12 -0.46
N PHE A 220 -7.26 -12.30 -1.40
CA PHE A 220 -6.98 -11.30 -2.41
C PHE A 220 -6.78 -11.96 -3.77
N VAL A 221 -6.93 -11.16 -4.82
CA VAL A 221 -6.56 -11.52 -6.18
C VAL A 221 -5.68 -10.43 -6.78
N ASN A 222 -4.68 -10.83 -7.56
CA ASN A 222 -3.89 -9.89 -8.34
C ASN A 222 -4.62 -9.58 -9.65
N LEU A 223 -5.03 -8.33 -9.84
CA LEU A 223 -5.62 -7.87 -11.10
C LEU A 223 -4.68 -6.87 -11.79
N PRO A 224 -4.79 -6.66 -13.10
CA PRO A 224 -4.11 -5.55 -13.75
C PRO A 224 -4.44 -4.22 -13.07
N VAL A 225 -3.44 -3.33 -13.00
CA VAL A 225 -3.56 -2.02 -12.36
C VAL A 225 -4.73 -1.20 -12.95
N CYS A 226 -4.91 -1.26 -14.27
CA CYS A 226 -6.07 -0.74 -15.00
C CYS A 226 -6.47 -1.66 -16.17
N PHE A 227 -7.66 -1.45 -16.73
CA PHE A 227 -8.20 -2.26 -17.82
C PHE A 227 -7.35 -2.19 -19.10
N SER A 228 -6.91 -0.99 -19.49
CA SER A 228 -6.09 -0.77 -20.70
C SER A 228 -4.79 -1.55 -20.62
N LEU A 229 -4.09 -1.46 -19.47
CA LEU A 229 -2.86 -2.20 -19.25
C LEU A 229 -3.08 -3.71 -19.26
N GLY A 230 -4.15 -4.18 -18.62
CA GLY A 230 -4.54 -5.60 -18.67
C GLY A 230 -4.66 -6.08 -20.12
N SER A 231 -5.41 -5.35 -20.94
CA SER A 231 -5.62 -5.69 -22.36
C SER A 231 -4.30 -5.76 -23.16
N LYS A 232 -3.40 -4.80 -22.97
CA LYS A 232 -2.07 -4.78 -23.62
C LYS A 232 -1.20 -5.96 -23.19
N LEU A 233 -1.20 -6.27 -21.89
CA LEU A 233 -0.47 -7.40 -21.34
C LEU A 233 -0.99 -8.73 -21.90
N PHE A 234 -2.31 -8.89 -22.04
CA PHE A 234 -2.90 -10.09 -22.67
C PHE A 234 -2.49 -10.25 -24.12
N ALA A 235 -2.60 -9.18 -24.92
CA ALA A 235 -2.17 -9.22 -26.31
C ALA A 235 -0.71 -9.68 -26.41
N ARG A 236 0.15 -9.14 -25.54
CA ARG A 236 1.57 -9.49 -25.53
C ARG A 236 1.85 -10.94 -25.13
N LEU A 237 1.17 -11.45 -24.09
CA LEU A 237 1.34 -12.84 -23.65
C LEU A 237 0.86 -13.85 -24.72
N LEU A 238 -0.20 -13.51 -25.46
CA LEU A 238 -0.68 -14.32 -26.58
C LEU A 238 0.30 -14.32 -27.75
N GLU A 239 0.91 -13.17 -28.07
CA GLU A 239 1.93 -13.07 -29.14
C GLU A 239 3.15 -13.97 -28.90
N VAL A 240 3.59 -14.09 -27.64
CA VAL A 240 4.77 -14.90 -27.27
C VAL A 240 4.42 -16.38 -27.07
N GLY A 241 3.17 -16.79 -27.33
CA GLY A 241 2.80 -18.21 -27.39
C GLY A 241 2.57 -18.88 -26.03
N GLU A 242 2.30 -18.12 -24.97
CA GLU A 242 1.80 -18.73 -23.73
C GLU A 242 0.28 -18.86 -23.74
N GLU A 243 -0.21 -20.10 -23.69
CA GLU A 243 -1.59 -20.44 -23.33
C GLU A 243 -1.81 -20.16 -21.84
N ASN A 244 -1.94 -18.88 -21.51
CA ASN A 244 -2.17 -18.44 -20.16
C ASN A 244 -3.68 -18.43 -19.86
N ASP A 245 -4.10 -19.23 -18.87
CA ASP A 245 -5.46 -19.30 -18.31
C ASP A 245 -5.94 -17.97 -17.68
N ILE A 246 -5.16 -16.89 -17.82
CA ILE A 246 -5.41 -15.61 -17.18
C ILE A 246 -6.73 -15.00 -17.64
N ILE A 247 -7.14 -15.17 -18.90
CA ILE A 247 -8.44 -14.68 -19.39
C ILE A 247 -9.58 -15.32 -18.58
N PHE A 248 -9.56 -16.65 -18.42
CA PHE A 248 -10.54 -17.36 -17.62
C PHE A 248 -10.51 -16.92 -16.16
N ARG A 249 -9.32 -16.69 -15.59
CA ARG A 249 -9.18 -16.21 -14.22
C ARG A 249 -9.77 -14.80 -14.05
N LEU A 250 -9.49 -13.86 -14.95
CA LEU A 250 -10.00 -12.51 -14.85
C LEU A 250 -11.52 -12.40 -15.03
N LEU A 251 -12.11 -13.22 -15.91
CA LEU A 251 -13.56 -13.25 -16.10
C LEU A 251 -14.32 -13.66 -14.83
N LYS A 252 -13.68 -14.39 -13.90
CA LYS A 252 -14.29 -14.76 -12.61
C LYS A 252 -14.44 -13.58 -11.63
N TYR A 253 -13.76 -12.47 -11.87
CA TYR A 253 -13.69 -11.33 -10.94
C TYR A 253 -14.27 -10.03 -11.53
N ARG A 254 -14.93 -10.11 -12.69
CA ARG A 254 -15.80 -9.04 -13.22
C ARG A 254 -17.23 -9.26 -12.75
#